data_AF-A0A971D4X9-F1
#
_entry.id   AF-A0A971D4X9-F1
#
_cell.length_a   1.000
_cell.length_b   1.000
_cell.length_c   1.000
_cell.angle_alpha   90.00
_cell.angle_beta   90.00
_cell.angle_gamma   90.00
#
_symmetry.space_group_name_H-M   'P 1'
#
loop_
_entity.id
_entity.type
_entity.pdbx_description
1 polymer ?
#
loop_
_entity_poly.entity_id
_entity_poly.type
_entity_poly.pdbx_seq_one_letter_code
_entity_poly.pdbx_strand_id
1 'polypeptide(L)'
;MRQRLAGGHAVGTAPDRSVRGRLILVTGGARSGKSTYAERLAARFAEPCGGRVTYIATSQAHDEEMAQRVSVHVASRPATWTTVECPLDVPEAVRAAAAPAATAAGMSGGDPGAPVVSPVLLLDCVTLWVTNLLFQDGALGGSEPPEDGFNYDKGLLPPAEERAAAAR
;
A
#
# COMPACT_ATOMS: atom_id res chain seq x y z
N MET A 1 -45.84 4.93 -21.35
CA MET A 1 -44.52 4.31 -21.56
C MET A 1 -43.44 5.39 -21.42
N ARG A 2 -42.98 5.65 -20.19
CA ARG A 2 -41.80 6.49 -19.89
C ARG A 2 -41.09 5.84 -18.69
N GLN A 3 -39.93 5.25 -18.94
CA GLN A 3 -39.11 4.56 -17.95
C GLN A 3 -38.56 5.57 -16.92
N ARG A 4 -38.69 5.22 -15.64
CA ARG A 4 -37.95 5.80 -14.52
C ARG A 4 -36.48 5.34 -14.64
N LEU A 5 -35.55 6.28 -14.70
CA LEU A 5 -34.13 6.02 -14.45
C LEU A 5 -33.95 5.86 -12.93
N ALA A 6 -33.99 4.62 -12.47
CA ALA A 6 -33.53 4.23 -11.14
C ALA A 6 -32.01 3.99 -11.22
N GLY A 7 -31.23 5.00 -10.84
CA GLY A 7 -29.78 4.93 -10.69
C GLY A 7 -29.36 5.39 -9.30
N GLY A 8 -30.00 4.84 -8.28
CA GLY A 8 -29.53 5.01 -6.90
C GLY A 8 -28.27 4.17 -6.72
N HIS A 9 -27.11 4.83 -6.52
CA HIS A 9 -25.97 4.17 -5.91
C HIS A 9 -26.40 3.76 -4.50
N ALA A 10 -26.80 2.49 -4.36
CA ALA A 10 -27.04 1.90 -3.06
C ALA A 10 -25.73 1.98 -2.27
N VAL A 11 -25.68 2.90 -1.30
CA VAL A 11 -24.68 2.87 -0.24
C VAL A 11 -24.94 1.56 0.50
N GLY A 12 -24.19 0.52 0.14
CA GLY A 12 -24.21 -0.76 0.81
C GLY A 12 -24.05 -0.53 2.31
N THR A 13 -24.87 -1.25 3.09
CA THR A 13 -24.79 -1.33 4.55
C THR A 13 -23.34 -1.34 5.00
N ALA A 14 -22.97 -0.35 5.83
CA ALA A 14 -21.60 -0.18 6.32
C ALA A 14 -21.06 -1.53 6.85
N PRO A 15 -19.88 -1.98 6.42
CA PRO A 15 -19.31 -3.21 6.93
C PRO A 15 -19.12 -3.08 8.44
N ASP A 16 -19.42 -4.17 9.15
CA ASP A 16 -19.17 -4.32 10.56
C ASP A 16 -17.74 -3.84 10.90
N ARG A 17 -17.63 -2.74 11.66
CA ARG A 17 -16.34 -2.14 12.08
C ARG A 17 -15.65 -2.97 13.18
N SER A 18 -15.96 -4.25 13.29
CA SER A 18 -15.47 -5.19 14.30
C SER A 18 -14.01 -5.60 14.13
N VAL A 19 -13.34 -5.22 13.03
CA VAL A 19 -11.89 -5.47 12.88
C VAL A 19 -11.10 -4.56 13.85
N ARG A 20 -10.89 -5.02 15.08
CA ARG A 20 -10.08 -4.35 16.10
C ARG A 20 -8.58 -4.61 15.88
N GLY A 21 -8.04 -4.12 14.77
CA GLY A 21 -6.60 -4.02 14.53
C GLY A 21 -6.03 -2.70 15.06
N ARG A 22 -4.73 -2.65 15.36
CA ARG A 22 -4.00 -1.38 15.58
C ARG A 22 -3.47 -0.88 14.23
N LEU A 23 -3.83 0.34 13.82
CA LEU A 23 -3.30 1.00 12.63
C LEU A 23 -2.26 2.05 13.04
N ILE A 24 -1.08 2.00 12.43
CA ILE A 24 0.01 2.95 12.65
C ILE A 24 0.39 3.55 11.29
N LEU A 25 0.36 4.88 11.19
CA LEU A 25 0.82 5.61 10.02
C LEU A 25 2.22 6.17 10.28
N VAL A 26 3.17 5.77 9.44
CA VAL A 26 4.53 6.35 9.43
C VAL A 26 4.63 7.32 8.27
N THR A 27 4.97 8.57 8.55
CA THR A 27 5.08 9.65 7.55
C THR A 27 6.42 10.37 7.66
N GLY A 28 6.79 11.08 6.60
CA GLY A 28 8.04 11.84 6.52
C GLY A 28 8.43 12.12 5.06
N GLY A 29 9.41 13.02 4.88
CA GLY A 29 9.92 13.39 3.57
C GLY A 29 10.61 12.26 2.81
N ALA A 30 11.04 12.54 1.58
CA ALA A 30 11.90 11.64 0.82
C ALA A 30 13.22 11.41 1.58
N ARG A 31 13.73 10.17 1.59
CA ARG A 31 15.00 9.77 2.22
C ARG A 31 15.11 10.06 3.73
N SER A 32 14.01 10.30 4.43
CA SER A 32 13.99 10.54 5.89
C SER A 32 14.17 9.29 6.76
N GLY A 33 14.38 8.10 6.15
CA GLY A 33 14.51 6.83 6.88
C GLY A 33 13.18 6.19 7.33
N LYS A 34 12.02 6.71 6.88
CA LYS A 34 10.70 6.21 7.28
C LYS A 34 10.45 4.72 6.98
N SER A 35 10.88 4.20 5.82
CA SER A 35 10.74 2.77 5.50
C SER A 35 11.54 1.90 6.47
N THR A 36 12.80 2.24 6.73
CA THR A 36 13.63 1.54 7.72
C THR A 36 13.05 1.61 9.14
N TYR A 37 12.49 2.74 9.54
CA TYR A 37 11.80 2.86 10.83
C TYR A 37 10.55 1.96 10.89
N ALA A 38 9.73 1.97 9.84
CA ALA A 38 8.52 1.16 9.75
C ALA A 38 8.85 -0.35 9.77
N GLU A 39 9.91 -0.77 9.08
CA GLU A 39 10.37 -2.16 9.09
C GLU A 39 10.81 -2.62 10.48
N ARG A 40 11.61 -1.81 11.18
CA ARG A 40 12.02 -2.10 12.57
C ARG A 40 10.81 -2.15 13.52
N LEU A 41 9.82 -1.30 13.30
CA LEU A 41 8.61 -1.30 14.10
C LEU A 41 7.78 -2.57 13.85
N ALA A 42 7.61 -2.98 12.59
CA ALA A 42 6.92 -4.21 12.22
C ALA A 42 7.63 -5.46 12.79
N ALA A 43 8.96 -5.52 12.71
CA ALA A 43 9.74 -6.62 13.30
C ALA A 43 9.48 -6.75 14.81
N ARG A 44 9.49 -5.64 15.56
CA ARG A 44 9.21 -5.65 17.00
C ARG A 44 7.80 -6.10 17.33
N PHE A 45 6.79 -5.65 16.57
CA PHE A 45 5.42 -6.11 16.79
C PHE A 45 5.23 -7.58 16.44
N ALA A 46 6.03 -8.12 15.53
CA ALA A 46 5.95 -9.51 15.11
C ALA A 46 6.73 -10.47 16.03
N GLU A 47 7.56 -9.99 16.98
CA GLU A 47 8.31 -10.86 17.90
C GLU A 47 7.43 -11.88 18.64
N PRO A 48 6.27 -11.51 19.24
CA PRO A 48 5.36 -12.46 19.87
C PRO A 48 4.73 -13.46 18.88
N CYS A 49 4.87 -13.21 17.58
CA CYS A 49 4.23 -13.93 16.48
C CYS A 49 5.20 -14.80 15.66
N GLY A 50 6.43 -14.99 16.17
CA GLY A 50 7.50 -15.69 15.46
C GLY A 50 8.19 -14.84 14.39
N GLY A 51 8.13 -13.52 14.51
CA GLY A 51 8.79 -12.59 13.58
C GLY A 51 8.16 -12.54 12.17
N ARG A 52 6.92 -13.05 12.03
CA ARG A 52 6.21 -13.08 10.74
C ARG A 52 5.57 -11.73 10.43
N VAL A 53 5.93 -11.17 9.29
CA VAL A 53 5.38 -9.92 8.75
C VAL A 53 4.98 -10.16 7.30
N THR A 54 3.81 -9.65 6.91
CA THR A 54 3.45 -9.53 5.49
C THR A 54 3.76 -8.12 5.01
N TYR A 55 4.75 -7.99 4.14
CA TYR A 55 5.11 -6.74 3.48
C TYR A 55 4.32 -6.60 2.18
N ILE A 56 3.52 -5.55 2.06
CA ILE A 56 2.74 -5.21 0.87
C ILE A 56 3.49 -4.11 0.13
N ALA A 57 4.15 -4.49 -0.97
CA ALA A 57 4.95 -3.60 -1.80
C ALA A 57 4.07 -2.99 -2.89
N THR A 58 3.97 -1.66 -2.92
CA THR A 58 3.18 -0.93 -3.92
C THR A 58 4.04 -0.31 -5.01
N SER A 59 5.36 -0.30 -4.83
CA SER A 59 6.31 0.22 -5.80
C SER A 59 6.43 -0.66 -7.03
N GLN A 60 6.43 -0.05 -8.21
CA GLN A 60 6.80 -0.69 -9.48
C GLN A 60 8.14 -0.13 -9.92
N ALA A 61 9.15 -0.99 -10.13
CA ALA A 61 10.45 -0.57 -10.61
C ALA A 61 10.39 -0.30 -12.12
N HIS A 62 10.19 0.97 -12.49
CA HIS A 62 10.17 1.41 -13.89
C HIS A 62 11.54 1.84 -14.43
N ASP A 63 12.51 2.02 -13.54
CA ASP A 63 13.88 2.38 -13.88
C ASP A 63 14.89 1.55 -13.07
N GLU A 64 16.14 1.51 -13.55
CA GLU A 64 17.21 0.70 -12.97
C GLU A 64 17.62 1.18 -11.56
N GLU A 65 17.54 2.49 -11.29
CA GLU A 65 17.84 3.03 -9.96
C GLU A 65 16.82 2.49 -8.93
N MET A 66 15.55 2.50 -9.28
CA MET A 66 14.48 1.98 -8.46
C MET A 66 14.57 0.47 -8.31
N ALA A 67 14.89 -0.26 -9.38
CA ALA A 67 15.11 -1.71 -9.32
C ALA A 67 16.23 -2.08 -8.36
N GLN A 68 17.37 -1.37 -8.42
CA GLN A 68 18.50 -1.59 -7.53
C GLN A 68 18.15 -1.24 -6.07
N ARG A 69 17.35 -0.20 -5.85
CA ARG A 69 16.93 0.17 -4.49
C ARG A 69 15.92 -0.83 -3.91
N VAL A 70 14.99 -1.31 -4.73
CA VAL A 70 14.04 -2.37 -4.34
C VAL A 70 14.81 -3.64 -4.00
N SER A 71 15.81 -4.03 -4.80
CA SER A 71 16.58 -5.26 -4.54
C SER A 71 17.35 -5.19 -3.20
N VAL A 72 17.96 -4.05 -2.89
CA VAL A 72 18.60 -3.82 -1.58
C VAL A 72 17.58 -3.92 -0.44
N HIS A 73 16.39 -3.33 -0.60
CA HIS A 73 15.34 -3.42 0.42
C HIS A 73 14.83 -4.84 0.60
N VAL A 74 14.55 -5.56 -0.49
CA VAL A 74 14.13 -6.97 -0.45
C VAL A 74 15.19 -7.82 0.26
N ALA A 75 16.47 -7.64 -0.08
CA ALA A 75 17.57 -8.39 0.52
C ALA A 75 17.77 -8.12 2.02
N SER A 76 17.37 -6.94 2.51
CA SER A 76 17.46 -6.58 3.94
C SER A 76 16.35 -7.17 4.81
N ARG A 77 15.31 -7.77 4.21
CA ARG A 77 14.16 -8.32 4.96
C ARG A 77 14.50 -9.69 5.54
N PRO A 78 14.06 -9.99 6.78
CA PRO A 78 14.22 -11.33 7.36
C PRO A 78 13.53 -12.41 6.52
N ALA A 79 14.07 -13.61 6.49
CA ALA A 79 13.49 -14.75 5.77
C ALA A 79 12.08 -15.16 6.29
N THR A 80 11.73 -14.73 7.50
CA THR A 80 10.39 -14.93 8.09
C THR A 80 9.33 -14.01 7.50
N TRP A 81 9.72 -13.02 6.69
CA TRP A 81 8.81 -12.07 6.07
C TRP A 81 8.31 -12.60 4.74
N THR A 82 7.03 -12.38 4.47
CA THR A 82 6.43 -12.62 3.15
C THR A 82 6.26 -11.29 2.45
N THR A 83 6.75 -11.16 1.22
CA THR A 83 6.52 -9.98 0.38
C THR A 83 5.41 -10.28 -0.62
N VAL A 84 4.42 -9.39 -0.70
CA VAL A 84 3.34 -9.40 -1.69
C VAL A 84 3.46 -8.12 -2.52
N GLU A 85 3.78 -8.26 -3.79
CA GLU A 85 3.74 -7.15 -4.75
C GLU A 85 2.27 -6.89 -5.12
N CYS A 86 1.78 -5.71 -4.76
CA CYS A 86 0.38 -5.33 -4.96
C CYS A 86 0.29 -3.83 -5.27
N PRO A 87 0.52 -3.46 -6.54
CA PRO A 87 0.54 -2.06 -6.93
C PRO A 87 -0.86 -1.41 -6.97
N LEU A 88 -1.93 -2.20 -7.07
CA LEU A 88 -3.31 -1.71 -7.29
C LEU A 88 -4.29 -2.25 -6.25
N ASP A 89 -4.42 -3.59 -6.14
CA ASP A 89 -5.45 -4.25 -5.31
C ASP A 89 -5.08 -4.41 -3.83
N VAL A 90 -4.48 -3.36 -3.25
CA VAL A 90 -4.06 -3.34 -1.83
C VAL A 90 -5.16 -3.78 -0.86
N PRO A 91 -6.45 -3.38 -1.01
CA PRO A 91 -7.50 -3.83 -0.10
C PRO A 91 -7.66 -5.35 -0.06
N GLU A 92 -7.47 -6.03 -1.19
CA GLU A 92 -7.55 -7.48 -1.27
C GLU A 92 -6.31 -8.13 -0.64
N ALA A 93 -5.12 -7.60 -0.92
CA ALA A 93 -3.89 -8.06 -0.28
C ALA A 93 -3.96 -7.95 1.25
N VAL A 94 -4.54 -6.85 1.77
CA VAL A 94 -4.77 -6.67 3.21
C VAL A 94 -5.76 -7.69 3.75
N ARG A 95 -6.89 -7.93 3.07
CA ARG A 95 -7.88 -8.95 3.50
C ARG A 95 -7.27 -10.34 3.54
N ALA A 96 -6.54 -10.73 2.49
CA ALA A 96 -5.88 -12.02 2.40
C ALA A 96 -4.82 -12.20 3.50
N ALA A 97 -4.02 -11.18 3.77
CA ALA A 97 -2.99 -11.21 4.81
C ALA A 97 -3.54 -11.10 6.24
N ALA A 98 -4.72 -10.48 6.40
CA ALA A 98 -5.41 -10.35 7.68
C ALA A 98 -6.28 -11.57 8.02
N ALA A 99 -6.58 -12.43 7.05
CA ALA A 99 -7.28 -13.68 7.30
C ALA A 99 -6.50 -14.47 8.36
N PRO A 100 -7.18 -15.05 9.37
CA PRO A 100 -6.51 -15.94 10.32
C PRO A 100 -5.75 -16.96 9.49
N ALA A 101 -4.43 -17.05 9.67
CA ALA A 101 -3.67 -18.13 9.07
C ALA A 101 -4.39 -19.40 9.48
N ALA A 102 -5.06 -20.07 8.53
CA ALA A 102 -5.69 -21.35 8.78
C ALA A 102 -4.63 -22.17 9.50
N THR A 103 -4.86 -22.42 10.78
CA THR A 103 -3.94 -23.07 11.72
C THR A 103 -3.22 -24.15 10.96
N ALA A 104 -1.92 -23.94 10.68
CA ALA A 104 -1.06 -24.80 9.86
C ALA A 104 -1.77 -26.08 9.41
N ALA A 105 -2.52 -26.00 8.31
CA ALA A 105 -3.37 -27.08 7.85
C ALA A 105 -2.46 -28.24 7.45
N GLY A 106 -2.26 -29.14 8.40
CA GLY A 106 -1.20 -30.15 8.38
C GLY A 106 -0.79 -30.66 9.77
N MET A 107 -1.10 -29.94 10.86
CA MET A 107 -1.02 -30.49 12.22
C MET A 107 -2.42 -30.80 12.73
N SER A 108 -2.90 -31.99 12.40
CA SER A 108 -4.02 -32.63 13.11
C SER A 108 -3.61 -32.87 14.56
N GLY A 109 -3.72 -31.82 15.39
CA GLY A 109 -3.32 -31.84 16.80
C GLY A 109 -3.08 -30.46 17.43
N GLY A 110 -3.69 -29.38 16.91
CA GLY A 110 -3.54 -28.04 17.49
C GLY A 110 -4.21 -27.92 18.85
N ASP A 111 -3.46 -27.51 19.87
CA ASP A 111 -3.94 -27.20 21.22
C ASP A 111 -5.05 -26.13 21.17
N PRO A 112 -6.27 -26.41 21.65
CA PRO A 112 -7.37 -25.44 21.68
C PRO A 112 -7.10 -24.22 22.59
N GLY A 113 -5.99 -24.22 23.35
CA GLY A 113 -5.52 -23.08 24.14
C GLY A 113 -4.46 -22.19 23.49
N ALA A 114 -4.03 -22.48 22.25
CA ALA A 114 -2.98 -21.70 21.60
C ALA A 114 -3.44 -20.23 21.36
N PRO A 115 -2.65 -19.22 21.78
CA PRO A 115 -3.05 -17.83 21.65
C PRO A 115 -3.28 -17.45 20.18
N VAL A 116 -4.43 -16.85 19.89
CA VAL A 116 -4.73 -16.27 18.58
C VAL A 116 -3.83 -15.07 18.38
N VAL A 117 -2.85 -15.22 17.51
CA VAL A 117 -1.88 -14.16 17.22
C VAL A 117 -2.35 -13.35 16.03
N SER A 118 -2.54 -12.04 16.22
CA SER A 118 -2.90 -11.14 15.13
C SER A 118 -1.72 -10.99 14.14
N PRO A 119 -1.96 -11.03 12.82
CA PRO A 119 -0.91 -10.84 11.84
C PRO A 119 -0.39 -9.40 11.85
N VAL A 120 0.91 -9.23 11.56
CA VAL A 120 1.53 -7.91 11.36
C VAL A 120 1.69 -7.67 9.86
N LEU A 121 1.10 -6.57 9.39
CA LEU A 121 1.12 -6.15 7.99
C LEU A 121 1.90 -4.82 7.89
N LEU A 122 2.78 -4.71 6.90
CA LEU A 122 3.50 -3.49 6.57
C LEU A 122 3.27 -3.13 5.11
N LEU A 123 2.60 -2.02 4.85
CA LEU A 123 2.40 -1.47 3.51
C LEU A 123 3.42 -0.35 3.25
N ASP A 124 4.14 -0.44 2.13
CA ASP A 124 5.10 0.59 1.71
C ASP A 124 5.01 0.82 0.18
N CYS A 125 4.70 2.01 -0.34
CA CYS A 125 4.16 3.19 0.34
C CYS A 125 2.78 3.59 -0.22
N VAL A 126 1.97 4.24 0.62
CA VAL A 126 0.64 4.73 0.23
C VAL A 126 0.73 5.71 -0.94
N THR A 127 1.78 6.53 -1.00
CA THR A 127 1.94 7.51 -2.10
C THR A 127 2.13 6.83 -3.45
N LEU A 128 2.93 5.75 -3.55
CA LEU A 128 3.07 5.02 -4.81
C LEU A 128 1.80 4.25 -5.16
N TRP A 129 1.07 3.73 -4.17
CA TRP A 129 -0.22 3.11 -4.43
C TRP A 129 -1.22 4.11 -5.03
N VAL A 130 -1.33 5.30 -4.44
CA VAL A 130 -2.18 6.38 -4.98
C VAL A 130 -1.72 6.78 -6.37
N THR A 131 -0.41 6.93 -6.60
CA THR A 131 0.14 7.19 -7.94
C THR A 131 -0.29 6.11 -8.93
N ASN A 132 -0.13 4.82 -8.61
CA ASN A 132 -0.51 3.73 -9.49
C ASN A 132 -2.01 3.76 -9.82
N LEU A 133 -2.87 4.03 -8.83
CA LEU A 133 -4.32 4.18 -9.03
C LEU A 133 -4.66 5.37 -9.93
N LEU A 134 -3.95 6.49 -9.79
CA LEU A 134 -4.16 7.69 -10.62
C LEU A 134 -3.76 7.45 -12.08
N PHE A 135 -2.72 6.64 -12.31
CA PHE A 135 -2.25 6.30 -13.65
C PHE A 135 -2.87 5.01 -14.22
N GLN A 136 -3.68 4.30 -13.44
CA GLN A 136 -4.45 3.15 -13.93
C GLN A 136 -5.50 3.65 -14.93
N ASP A 137 -5.47 3.08 -16.14
CA ASP A 137 -6.45 3.31 -17.22
C ASP A 137 -6.67 4.78 -17.62
N GLY A 138 -5.65 5.64 -17.47
CA GLY A 138 -5.73 7.03 -17.92
C GLY A 138 -6.80 7.85 -17.18
N ALA A 139 -7.09 7.52 -15.91
CA ALA A 139 -8.07 8.23 -15.09
C ALA A 139 -7.77 9.74 -14.88
N LEU A 140 -6.52 10.16 -15.11
CA LEU A 140 -6.14 11.58 -15.21
C LEU A 140 -6.02 12.11 -16.65
N GLY A 141 -6.14 11.24 -17.66
CA GLY A 141 -6.25 11.57 -19.09
C GLY A 141 -5.19 10.90 -19.97
N GLY A 142 -5.67 10.14 -20.96
CA GLY A 142 -4.94 9.68 -22.15
C GLY A 142 -4.15 8.38 -21.97
N SER A 143 -4.35 7.43 -22.90
CA SER A 143 -3.41 6.32 -23.15
C SER A 143 -2.11 6.78 -23.81
N GLU A 144 -2.02 8.07 -24.16
CA GLU A 144 -0.85 8.72 -24.73
C GLU A 144 -0.51 10.00 -23.94
N PRO A 145 0.78 10.26 -23.65
CA PRO A 145 1.19 11.54 -23.08
C PRO A 145 0.88 12.68 -24.07
N PRO A 146 0.35 13.85 -23.63
CA PRO A 146 0.16 15.01 -24.50
C PRO A 146 1.49 15.41 -25.15
N GLU A 147 1.46 15.82 -26.43
CA GLU A 147 2.67 16.25 -27.18
C GLU A 147 3.44 17.40 -26.47
N ASP A 148 2.78 18.13 -25.57
CA ASP A 148 3.25 19.29 -24.83
C ASP A 148 3.47 19.06 -23.31
N GLY A 149 3.62 17.79 -22.91
CA GLY A 149 4.10 17.38 -21.60
C GLY A 149 3.02 16.99 -20.58
N PHE A 150 3.44 16.69 -19.34
CA PHE A 150 2.63 16.09 -18.27
C PHE A 150 1.20 16.66 -18.15
N ASN A 151 0.27 15.75 -17.87
CA ASN A 151 -1.15 16.00 -17.75
C ASN A 151 -1.50 16.64 -16.39
N TYR A 152 -1.21 17.92 -16.22
CA TYR A 152 -1.76 18.75 -15.16
C TYR A 152 -2.10 20.15 -15.67
N ASP A 153 -3.13 20.76 -15.10
CA ASP A 153 -3.54 22.13 -15.41
C ASP A 153 -2.42 23.12 -15.03
N LYS A 154 -1.76 23.69 -16.04
CA LYS A 154 -0.69 24.69 -15.86
C LYS A 154 -1.20 25.97 -15.19
N GLY A 155 -2.51 26.19 -15.12
CA GLY A 155 -3.15 27.28 -14.37
C GLY A 155 -3.17 27.09 -12.85
N LEU A 156 -2.87 25.87 -12.35
CA LEU A 156 -2.69 25.61 -10.91
C LEU A 156 -1.29 25.94 -10.40
N LEU A 157 -0.33 26.16 -11.32
CA LEU A 157 1.00 26.58 -10.93
C LEU A 157 1.02 28.09 -10.73
N PRO A 158 1.71 28.58 -9.67
CA PRO A 158 1.93 30.00 -9.53
C PRO A 158 2.68 30.55 -10.76
N PRO A 159 2.51 31.85 -11.09
CA PRO A 159 3.18 32.50 -12.21
C PRO A 159 4.68 32.19 -12.25
N ALA A 160 5.25 32.17 -13.47
CA ALA A 160 6.64 31.75 -13.68
C ALA A 160 7.66 32.55 -12.84
N GLU A 161 7.35 33.81 -12.58
CA GLU A 161 8.12 34.72 -11.72
C GLU A 161 8.14 34.30 -10.24
N GLU A 162 7.02 33.82 -9.70
CA GLU A 162 6.93 33.28 -8.33
C GLU A 162 7.64 31.93 -8.21
N ARG A 163 7.56 31.09 -9.25
CA ARG A 163 8.30 29.82 -9.31
C ARG A 163 9.82 30.03 -9.35
N ALA A 164 10.28 31.07 -10.05
CA ALA A 164 11.69 31.44 -10.10
C ALA A 164 12.19 32.04 -8.77
N ALA A 165 11.32 32.69 -8.00
CA ALA A 165 11.64 33.22 -6.68
C ALA A 165 11.72 32.12 -5.60
N ALA A 166 10.87 31.09 -5.68
CA ALA A 166 10.87 29.96 -4.75
C ALA A 166 12.03 28.96 -4.97
N ALA A 167 12.74 29.05 -6.09
CA ALA A 167 13.89 28.21 -6.44
C ALA A 167 15.25 28.83 -6.06
N ARG A 168 15.26 29.96 -5.34
CA ARG A 168 16.43 30.63 -4.79
C ARG A 168 16.46 30.50 -3.28
#